data_AF-A0A2N2VN40-F1
#
_entry.id   AF-A0A2N2VN40-F1
#
_cell.length_a   1.000
_cell.length_b   1.000
_cell.length_c   1.000
_cell.angle_alpha   90.00
_cell.angle_beta   90.00
_cell.angle_gamma   90.00
#
_symmetry.space_group_name_H-M   'P 1'
#
loop_
_entity.id
_entity.type
_entity.pdbx_description
1 polymer ?
#
loop_
_entity_poly.entity_id
_entity_poly.type
_entity_poly.pdbx_seq_one_letter_code
_entity_poly.pdbx_strand_id
1 'polypeptide(L)'
;MLNNSLRPPRPKLTGRIFAYAMADVFGLSCVGIGASWFAAGKGAILTHFPTSTAEAVACTAGGIVVMLWSVARILGELAKQRPEMQAKYDQYIRLHHPDKARQPGADEPQ
;
A
#
# COMPACT_ATOMS: atom_id res chain seq x y z
N MET A 1 12.07 22.56 8.08
CA MET A 1 11.04 21.50 8.22
C MET A 1 10.25 21.82 9.48
N LEU A 2 8.96 22.17 9.37
CA LEU A 2 8.14 22.37 10.56
C LEU A 2 8.03 21.03 11.30
N ASN A 3 8.60 20.96 12.50
CA ASN A 3 8.49 19.80 13.36
C ASN A 3 7.04 19.73 13.85
N ASN A 4 6.18 19.05 13.09
CA ASN A 4 4.75 18.98 13.40
C ASN A 4 4.52 17.97 14.51
N SER A 5 4.98 18.33 15.72
CA SER A 5 4.93 17.52 16.95
C SER A 5 3.53 17.02 17.28
N LEU A 6 2.49 17.68 16.75
CA LEU A 6 1.09 17.34 16.94
C LEU A 6 0.62 16.15 16.08
N ARG A 7 1.38 15.74 15.05
CA ARG A 7 0.97 14.67 14.14
C ARG A 7 1.56 13.32 14.57
N PRO A 8 0.78 12.24 14.53
CA PRO A 8 1.31 10.90 14.72
C PRO A 8 2.45 10.62 13.73
N PRO A 9 3.50 9.91 14.16
CA PRO A 9 4.61 9.54 13.29
C PRO A 9 4.10 8.78 12.06
N ARG A 10 4.69 9.04 10.90
CA ARG A 10 4.36 8.39 9.62
C ARG A 10 5.52 7.52 9.13
N PRO A 11 5.25 6.38 8.48
CA PRO A 11 6.28 5.59 7.83
C PRO A 11 7.07 6.43 6.81
N LYS A 12 8.36 6.12 6.65
CA LYS A 12 9.23 6.79 5.68
C LYS A 12 8.97 6.16 4.30
N LEU A 13 8.79 7.01 3.29
CA LEU A 13 8.73 6.56 1.91
C LEU A 13 10.14 6.14 1.46
N THR A 14 10.39 4.84 1.35
CA THR A 14 11.64 4.33 0.78
C THR A 14 11.51 4.22 -0.73
N GLY A 15 12.63 4.29 -1.47
CA GLY A 15 12.62 4.09 -2.92
C GLY A 15 12.02 2.74 -3.35
N ARG A 16 12.15 1.71 -2.50
CA ARG A 16 11.51 0.41 -2.71
C ARG A 16 9.99 0.47 -2.58
N ILE A 17 9.48 1.11 -1.53
CA ILE A 17 8.03 1.30 -1.36
C ILE A 17 7.45 2.10 -2.54
N PHE A 18 8.17 3.15 -2.98
CA PHE A 18 7.77 3.91 -4.16
C PHE A 18 7.72 3.04 -5.42
N ALA A 19 8.75 2.23 -5.68
CA ALA A 19 8.79 1.34 -6.84
C ALA A 19 7.63 0.31 -6.83
N TYR A 20 7.33 -0.28 -5.67
CA TYR A 20 6.19 -1.19 -5.54
C TYR A 20 4.85 -0.46 -5.70
N ALA A 21 4.72 0.77 -5.21
CA ALA A 21 3.52 1.58 -5.42
C ALA A 21 3.32 1.91 -6.92
N MET A 22 4.40 2.17 -7.66
CA MET A 22 4.32 2.33 -9.12
C MET A 22 3.88 1.05 -9.82
N ALA A 23 4.35 -0.11 -9.36
CA ALA A 23 3.88 -1.42 -9.87
C ALA A 23 2.39 -1.65 -9.55
N ASP A 24 1.91 -1.21 -8.39
CA ASP A 24 0.49 -1.28 -8.04
C ASP A 24 -0.38 -0.38 -8.93
N VAL A 25 0.05 0.86 -9.20
CA VAL A 25 -0.62 1.76 -10.15
C VAL A 25 -0.67 1.16 -11.56
N PHE A 26 0.40 0.49 -11.99
CA PHE A 26 0.39 -0.27 -13.23
C PHE A 26 -0.64 -1.41 -13.18
N GLY A 27 -0.67 -2.19 -12.11
CA GLY A 27 -1.65 -3.27 -11.91
C GLY A 27 -3.10 -2.76 -11.95
N LEU A 28 -3.40 -1.67 -11.26
CA LEU A 28 -4.71 -0.99 -11.30
C LEU A 28 -5.07 -0.52 -12.71
N SER A 29 -4.10 0.00 -13.46
CA SER A 29 -4.31 0.41 -14.85
C SER A 29 -4.65 -0.78 -15.75
N CYS A 30 -3.93 -1.91 -15.60
CA CYS A 30 -4.23 -3.15 -16.31
C CYS A 30 -5.62 -3.70 -15.97
N VAL A 31 -6.00 -3.70 -14.69
CA VAL A 31 -7.35 -4.10 -14.27
C VAL A 31 -8.40 -3.16 -14.85
N GLY A 32 -8.19 -1.84 -14.79
CA GLY A 32 -9.12 -0.86 -15.35
C GLY A 32 -9.34 -1.05 -16.85
N ILE A 33 -8.26 -1.20 -17.62
CA ILE A 33 -8.32 -1.43 -19.06
C ILE A 33 -8.98 -2.78 -19.37
N GLY A 34 -8.56 -3.86 -18.72
CA GLY A 34 -9.13 -5.19 -18.93
C GLY A 34 -10.60 -5.30 -18.54
N ALA A 35 -10.98 -4.76 -17.38
CA ALA A 35 -12.36 -4.74 -16.90
C ALA A 35 -13.27 -3.87 -17.78
N SER A 36 -12.75 -2.74 -18.30
CA SER A 36 -13.52 -1.88 -19.21
C SER A 36 -13.92 -2.60 -20.49
N TRP A 37 -13.10 -3.55 -20.96
CA TRP A 37 -13.44 -4.39 -22.11
C TRP A 37 -14.64 -5.30 -21.83
N PHE A 38 -14.75 -5.85 -20.62
CA PHE A 38 -15.91 -6.67 -20.23
C PHE A 38 -17.16 -5.84 -20.00
N ALA A 39 -17.02 -4.59 -19.53
CA ALA A 39 -18.15 -3.72 -19.22
C ALA A 39 -18.72 -3.01 -20.47
N ALA A 40 -17.88 -2.58 -21.41
CA ALA A 40 -18.25 -1.72 -22.53
C ALA A 40 -17.88 -2.29 -23.92
N GLY A 41 -17.23 -3.45 -23.99
CA GLY A 41 -16.81 -4.09 -25.25
C GLY A 41 -15.41 -3.69 -25.73
N LYS A 42 -15.01 -4.19 -26.91
CA LYS A 42 -13.69 -3.92 -27.52
C LYS A 42 -13.43 -2.41 -27.64
N GLY A 43 -12.29 -1.95 -27.12
CA GLY A 43 -11.80 -0.59 -27.36
C GLY A 43 -12.37 0.51 -26.46
N ALA A 44 -13.00 0.17 -25.33
CA ALA A 44 -13.66 1.15 -24.46
C ALA A 44 -12.75 2.22 -23.83
N ILE A 45 -11.45 1.93 -23.64
CA ILE A 45 -10.46 2.88 -23.06
C ILE A 45 -9.24 3.09 -23.98
N LEU A 46 -8.75 2.04 -24.66
CA LEU A 46 -7.69 2.14 -25.67
C LEU A 46 -8.19 1.53 -26.98
N THR A 47 -8.12 2.29 -28.08
CA THR A 47 -8.64 1.91 -29.41
C THR A 47 -8.04 0.61 -29.98
N HIS A 48 -6.89 0.16 -29.47
CA HIS A 48 -6.20 -1.06 -29.91
C HIS A 48 -5.89 -2.07 -28.79
N PHE A 49 -6.45 -1.94 -27.59
CA PHE A 49 -6.19 -2.89 -26.50
C PHE A 49 -7.31 -2.88 -25.45
N PRO A 50 -7.88 -4.01 -25.01
CA PRO A 50 -7.69 -5.41 -25.47
C PRO A 50 -8.38 -5.73 -26.80
N THR A 51 -7.74 -6.49 -27.70
CA THR A 51 -8.32 -6.91 -28.99
C THR A 51 -9.01 -8.27 -28.97
N SER A 52 -8.74 -9.09 -27.95
CA SER A 52 -9.35 -10.40 -27.74
C SER A 52 -9.78 -10.62 -26.29
N THR A 53 -10.72 -11.57 -26.07
CA THR A 53 -11.13 -11.99 -24.72
C THR A 53 -9.95 -12.55 -23.92
N ALA A 54 -9.05 -13.29 -24.56
CA ALA A 54 -7.86 -13.83 -23.91
C ALA A 54 -6.93 -12.72 -23.39
N GLU A 55 -6.74 -11.65 -24.16
CA GLU A 55 -5.97 -10.46 -23.73
C GLU A 55 -6.66 -9.72 -22.59
N ALA A 56 -7.98 -9.56 -22.64
CA ALA A 56 -8.74 -8.89 -21.57
C ALA A 56 -8.64 -9.67 -20.24
N VAL A 57 -8.76 -11.00 -20.29
CA VAL A 57 -8.56 -11.88 -19.12
C VAL A 57 -7.12 -11.80 -18.63
N ALA A 58 -6.13 -11.92 -19.52
CA ALA A 58 -4.71 -11.87 -19.15
C ALA A 58 -4.33 -10.51 -18.55
N CYS A 59 -4.84 -9.41 -19.08
CA CYS A 59 -4.57 -8.06 -18.58
C CYS A 59 -5.23 -7.85 -17.20
N THR A 60 -6.48 -8.29 -17.03
CA THR A 60 -7.19 -8.18 -15.75
C THR A 60 -6.55 -9.06 -14.68
N ALA A 61 -6.36 -10.35 -14.97
CA ALA A 61 -5.78 -11.30 -14.03
C ALA A 61 -4.32 -10.97 -13.72
N GLY A 62 -3.53 -10.60 -14.74
CA GLY A 62 -2.16 -10.13 -14.58
C GLY A 62 -2.08 -8.87 -13.71
N GLY A 63 -2.98 -7.90 -13.92
CA GLY A 63 -3.09 -6.71 -13.09
C GLY A 63 -3.38 -7.05 -11.62
N ILE A 64 -4.33 -7.94 -11.35
CA ILE A 64 -4.65 -8.41 -9.99
C ILE A 64 -3.43 -9.07 -9.33
N VAL A 65 -2.73 -9.95 -10.05
CA VAL A 65 -1.52 -10.62 -9.53
C VAL A 65 -0.44 -9.59 -9.18
N VAL A 66 -0.21 -8.60 -10.04
CA VAL A 66 0.77 -7.53 -9.78
C VAL A 66 0.36 -6.68 -8.59
N MET A 67 -0.93 -6.34 -8.43
CA MET A 67 -1.43 -5.60 -7.27
C MET A 67 -1.18 -6.37 -5.97
N LEU A 68 -1.61 -7.64 -5.90
CA LEU A 68 -1.42 -8.47 -4.71
C LEU A 68 0.06 -8.64 -4.35
N TRP A 69 0.90 -8.87 -5.35
CA TRP A 69 2.34 -8.96 -5.17
C TRP A 69 2.94 -7.64 -4.65
N SER A 70 2.53 -6.51 -5.22
CA SER A 70 3.02 -5.18 -4.84
C SER A 70 2.62 -4.81 -3.41
N VAL A 71 1.36 -5.03 -3.04
CA VAL A 71 0.84 -4.79 -1.68
C VAL A 71 1.59 -5.64 -0.66
N ALA A 72 1.79 -6.94 -0.92
CA ALA A 72 2.54 -7.81 -0.03
C ALA A 72 3.98 -7.31 0.19
N ARG A 73 4.63 -6.80 -0.86
CA ARG A 73 5.98 -6.21 -0.78
C ARG A 73 6.01 -4.89 -0.02
N ILE A 74 5.03 -4.01 -0.24
CA ILE A 74 4.90 -2.76 0.53
C ILE A 74 4.72 -3.06 2.01
N LEU A 75 3.81 -3.98 2.36
CA LEU A 75 3.60 -4.40 3.75
C LEU A 75 4.87 -5.01 4.35
N GLY A 76 5.64 -5.78 3.58
CA GLY A 76 6.95 -6.29 3.98
C GLY A 76 7.98 -5.19 4.26
N GLU A 77 8.04 -4.14 3.45
CA GLU A 77 8.93 -2.99 3.68
C GLU A 77 8.47 -2.11 4.85
N LEU A 78 7.16 -1.94 5.03
CA LEU A 78 6.60 -1.26 6.20
C LEU A 78 6.85 -2.07 7.48
N ALA A 79 6.77 -3.41 7.40
CA ALA A 79 7.05 -4.30 8.51
C ALA A 79 8.47 -4.12 9.07
N LYS A 80 9.45 -3.79 8.21
CA LYS A 80 10.83 -3.48 8.60
C LYS A 80 10.96 -2.15 9.34
N GLN A 81 10.07 -1.19 9.08
CA GLN A 81 10.06 0.11 9.75
C GLN A 81 9.30 0.10 11.08
N ARG A 82 8.56 -0.97 11.40
CA ARG A 82 7.74 -1.09 12.62
C ARG A 82 8.47 -0.75 13.92
N PRO A 83 9.66 -1.27 14.24
CA PRO A 83 10.29 -0.99 15.54
C PRO A 83 10.65 0.49 15.71
N GLU A 84 11.19 1.14 14.66
CA GLU A 84 11.48 2.59 14.68
C GLU A 84 10.19 3.40 14.86
N MET A 85 9.11 2.97 14.20
CA MET A 85 7.81 3.63 14.24
C MET A 85 7.12 3.48 15.60
N GLN A 86 7.19 2.31 16.23
CA GLN A 86 6.67 2.06 17.57
C GLN A 86 7.38 2.94 18.60
N ALA A 87 8.72 3.01 18.57
CA ALA A 87 9.47 3.85 19.48
C ALA A 87 9.09 5.34 19.36
N LYS A 88 8.93 5.85 18.14
CA LYS A 88 8.45 7.23 17.91
C LYS A 88 7.01 7.44 18.36
N TYR A 89 6.16 6.44 18.18
CA TYR A 89 4.76 6.50 18.59
C TYR A 89 4.63 6.50 20.11
N ASP A 90 5.38 5.65 20.80
CA ASP A 90 5.40 5.60 22.27
C ASP A 90 5.89 6.92 22.87
N GLN A 91 6.92 7.54 22.25
CA GLN A 91 7.36 8.88 22.62
C GLN A 91 6.27 9.93 22.38
N TYR A 92 5.60 9.89 21.22
CA TYR A 92 4.50 10.79 20.91
C TYR A 92 3.34 10.66 21.92
N ILE A 93 2.97 9.43 22.27
CA ILE A 93 1.92 9.18 23.27
C ILE A 93 2.34 9.68 24.65
N ARG A 94 3.57 9.45 25.09
CA ARG A 94 4.06 9.99 26.38
C ARG A 94 4.01 11.51 26.45
N LEU A 95 4.27 12.19 25.33
CA LEU A 95 4.32 13.66 25.27
C LEU A 95 2.95 14.30 25.16
N HIS A 96 2.01 13.70 24.41
CA HIS A 96 0.73 14.33 24.07
C HIS A 96 -0.50 13.65 24.70
N HIS A 97 -0.39 12.36 25.06
CA HIS A 97 -1.47 11.54 25.62
C HIS A 97 -0.94 10.64 26.76
N PRO A 98 -0.45 11.24 27.87
CA PRO A 98 0.17 10.48 28.95
C PRO A 98 -0.80 9.50 29.62
N ASP A 99 -2.10 9.76 29.54
CA ASP A 99 -3.20 8.86 29.96
C ASP A 99 -3.24 7.54 29.18
N LYS A 100 -2.68 7.53 27.96
CA LYS A 100 -2.66 6.37 27.06
C LYS A 100 -1.26 5.76 26.92
N ALA A 101 -0.28 6.25 27.68
CA ALA A 101 1.06 5.71 27.65
C ALA A 101 1.06 4.24 28.11
N ARG A 102 1.60 3.35 27.28
CA ARG A 102 1.71 1.92 27.60
C ARG A 102 2.50 1.75 28.91
N GLN A 103 1.90 1.11 29.90
CA GLN A 103 2.59 0.80 31.15
C GLN A 103 3.51 -0.40 30.94
N PRO A 104 4.79 -0.33 31.37
CA PRO A 104 5.68 -1.49 31.34
C PRO A 104 5.13 -2.55 32.30
N GLY A 105 4.71 -3.71 31.79
CA GLY A 105 4.22 -4.85 32.58
C GLY A 105 2.77 -5.28 32.32
N ALA A 106 2.00 -4.58 31.47
CA ALA A 106 0.61 -4.96 31.18
C ALA A 106 0.47 -6.18 30.23
N ASP A 107 1.57 -6.63 29.61
CA ASP A 107 1.57 -7.69 28.59
C ASP A 107 2.52 -8.86 28.91
N GLU A 108 3.03 -8.96 30.14
CA GLU A 108 3.68 -10.21 30.60
C GLU A 108 2.59 -11.24 30.88
N PRO A 109 2.52 -12.36 30.14
CA PRO A 109 1.76 -13.52 30.61
C PRO A 109 2.47 -14.02 31.87
N GLN A 110 1.73 -14.16 32.98
CA GLN A 110 2.19 -14.90 34.15
C GLN A 110 2.50 -16.35 33.80
#